data_AF-A0A1G2UIX7-F1
#
_entry.id   AF-A0A1G2UIX7-F1
#
_cell.length_a   1.000
_cell.length_b   1.000
_cell.length_c   1.000
_cell.angle_alpha   90.00
_cell.angle_beta   90.00
_cell.angle_gamma   90.00
#
_symmetry.space_group_name_H-M   'P 1'
#
loop_
_entity.id
_entity.type
_entity.pdbx_description
1 polymer ?
#
loop_
_entity_poly.entity_id
_entity_poly.type
_entity_poly.pdbx_seq_one_letter_code
_entity_poly.pdbx_strand_id
1 'polypeptide(L)'
;MEPEVINWFYQTKFWKQHKDSIEFIPQFDIGKYLKQLDRTYTHPEYKVDFLLIYTDERHREHKIIIEYDGFREHFKDVDEINEFNYEDYYTDAHVYRQKVLESYGYKFLRINKFNVGDNPVSTIDERIGRLLKNPENANSLLANIHETIEGLQNGEMKECPKCKEVKPLKDFKDSSLIRGYGRFCKDCKGIGTHRTVTSIPKPAPELTNLTCPRCNSKMILRRGKFGRFYGCSRFPYCRGTRQV
;
A
#
# COMPACT_ATOMS: atom_id res chain seq x y z
N MET A 1 -35.10 -0.68 13.62
CA MET A 1 -33.95 -0.78 12.71
C MET A 1 -32.71 -1.30 13.42
N GLU A 2 -32.11 -0.62 14.41
CA GLU A 2 -30.95 -1.21 15.13
C GLU A 2 -31.22 -2.58 15.77
N PRO A 3 -32.35 -2.79 16.49
CA PRO A 3 -32.66 -4.11 17.03
C PRO A 3 -32.88 -5.17 15.95
N GLU A 4 -33.34 -4.78 14.76
CA GLU A 4 -33.55 -5.69 13.63
C GLU A 4 -32.22 -6.11 13.03
N VAL A 5 -31.29 -5.17 12.83
CA VAL A 5 -29.94 -5.47 12.34
C VAL A 5 -29.19 -6.36 13.33
N ILE A 6 -29.27 -6.07 14.62
CA ILE A 6 -28.70 -6.93 15.68
C ILE A 6 -29.31 -8.33 15.59
N ASN A 7 -30.64 -8.42 15.50
CA ASN A 7 -31.33 -9.69 15.41
C ASN A 7 -30.94 -10.48 14.15
N TRP A 8 -30.83 -9.83 12.99
CA TRP A 8 -30.35 -10.46 11.77
C TRP A 8 -28.91 -10.95 11.93
N PHE A 9 -28.03 -10.12 12.48
CA PHE A 9 -26.62 -10.44 12.68
C PHE A 9 -26.45 -11.67 13.59
N TYR A 10 -27.16 -11.75 14.71
CA TYR A 10 -27.08 -12.92 15.61
C TYR A 10 -27.62 -14.23 15.00
N GLN A 11 -28.42 -14.13 13.93
CA GLN A 11 -28.90 -15.31 13.21
C GLN A 11 -27.93 -15.81 12.13
N THR A 12 -26.93 -15.00 11.75
CA THR A 12 -25.92 -15.36 10.74
C THR A 12 -25.13 -16.60 11.13
N LYS A 13 -24.60 -17.32 10.13
CA LYS A 13 -23.69 -18.45 10.37
C LYS A 13 -22.38 -17.94 10.96
N PHE A 14 -21.91 -16.79 10.48
CA PHE A 14 -20.73 -16.10 10.96
C PHE A 14 -20.76 -15.88 12.47
N TRP A 15 -21.81 -15.26 13.00
CA TRP A 15 -21.96 -15.09 14.46
C TRP A 15 -21.98 -16.43 15.18
N LYS A 16 -22.81 -17.38 14.71
CA LYS A 16 -22.94 -18.69 15.37
C LYS A 16 -21.63 -19.47 15.45
N GLN A 17 -20.75 -19.32 14.45
CA GLN A 17 -19.45 -19.99 14.38
C GLN A 17 -18.37 -19.29 15.19
N HIS A 18 -18.45 -17.96 15.35
CA HIS A 18 -17.35 -17.14 15.86
C HIS A 18 -17.72 -16.30 17.09
N LYS A 19 -18.87 -16.56 17.74
CA LYS A 19 -19.41 -15.75 18.85
C LYS A 19 -18.40 -15.41 19.96
N ASP A 20 -17.48 -16.33 20.27
CA ASP A 20 -16.52 -16.17 21.38
C ASP A 20 -15.31 -15.31 20.98
N SER A 21 -15.15 -15.06 19.68
CA SER A 21 -14.08 -14.24 19.08
C SER A 21 -14.61 -12.95 18.45
N ILE A 22 -15.87 -12.61 18.70
CA ILE A 22 -16.54 -11.42 18.17
C ILE A 22 -16.90 -10.46 19.31
N GLU A 23 -16.55 -9.19 19.12
CA GLU A 23 -17.15 -8.08 19.83
C GLU A 23 -18.05 -7.30 18.87
N PHE A 24 -19.34 -7.18 19.20
CA PHE A 24 -20.31 -6.46 18.38
C PHE A 24 -20.95 -5.33 19.19
N ILE A 25 -20.53 -4.10 18.90
CA ILE A 25 -20.80 -2.92 19.73
C ILE A 25 -21.74 -1.98 18.99
N PRO A 26 -23.00 -1.80 19.45
CA PRO A 26 -23.90 -0.81 18.86
C PRO A 26 -23.52 0.61 19.28
N GLN A 27 -23.86 1.59 18.44
CA GLN A 27 -23.80 3.03 18.73
C GLN A 27 -22.42 3.48 19.25
N PHE A 28 -21.36 3.06 18.56
CA PHE A 28 -19.99 3.25 19.00
C PHE A 28 -19.44 4.65 18.65
N ASP A 29 -18.96 5.37 19.67
CA ASP A 29 -18.36 6.71 19.55
C ASP A 29 -16.91 6.62 18.99
N ILE A 30 -16.77 6.20 17.73
CA ILE A 30 -15.47 5.94 17.11
C ILE A 30 -14.56 7.17 17.08
N GLY A 31 -15.11 8.37 16.88
CA GLY A 31 -14.30 9.59 16.83
C GLY A 31 -13.66 9.92 18.17
N LYS A 32 -14.37 9.71 19.28
CA LYS A 32 -13.79 9.87 20.63
C LYS A 32 -12.69 8.86 20.89
N TYR A 33 -12.92 7.60 20.49
CA TYR A 33 -11.91 6.55 20.59
C TYR A 33 -10.65 6.88 19.78
N LEU A 34 -10.80 7.29 18.52
CA LEU A 34 -9.68 7.67 17.66
C LEU A 34 -8.90 8.86 18.21
N LYS A 35 -9.58 9.87 18.74
CA LYS A 35 -8.95 11.03 19.38
C LYS A 35 -8.12 10.67 20.62
N GLN A 36 -8.49 9.61 21.35
CA GLN A 36 -7.71 9.11 22.47
C GLN A 36 -6.44 8.41 22.01
N LEU A 37 -6.49 7.71 20.87
CA LEU A 37 -5.35 7.00 20.28
C LEU A 37 -4.40 7.95 19.53
N ASP A 38 -4.95 8.90 18.79
CA ASP A 38 -4.26 9.82 17.91
C ASP A 38 -4.51 11.27 18.33
N ARG A 39 -3.49 11.89 18.93
CA ARG A 39 -3.53 13.29 19.38
C ARG A 39 -3.64 14.29 18.23
N THR A 40 -3.38 13.86 17.00
CA THR A 40 -3.49 14.69 15.80
C THR A 40 -4.84 14.56 15.10
N TYR A 41 -5.76 13.76 15.64
CA TYR A 41 -7.11 13.62 15.11
C TYR A 41 -7.87 14.95 15.15
N THR A 42 -8.07 15.57 13.99
CA THR A 42 -8.83 16.82 13.81
C THR A 42 -10.18 16.63 13.14
N HIS A 43 -10.58 15.37 12.89
CA HIS A 43 -11.86 15.07 12.26
C HIS A 43 -13.03 15.17 13.27
N PRO A 44 -14.28 15.25 12.81
CA PRO A 44 -15.45 15.25 13.69
C PRO A 44 -15.50 14.02 14.60
N GLU A 45 -16.14 14.15 15.77
CA GLU A 45 -16.37 13.02 16.68
C GLU A 45 -17.46 12.09 16.11
N TYR A 46 -17.10 11.29 15.10
CA TYR A 46 -18.01 10.39 14.44
C TYR A 46 -18.57 9.34 15.40
N LYS A 47 -19.82 8.97 15.16
CA LYS A 47 -20.50 7.83 15.77
C LYS A 47 -20.93 6.88 14.66
N VAL A 48 -20.82 5.58 14.90
CA VAL A 48 -21.20 4.54 13.94
C VAL A 48 -22.28 3.66 14.54
N ASP A 49 -23.16 3.11 13.70
CA ASP A 49 -24.28 2.29 14.17
C ASP A 49 -23.81 1.01 14.83
N PHE A 50 -22.82 0.34 14.24
CA PHE A 50 -22.20 -0.83 14.84
C PHE A 50 -20.70 -0.91 14.52
N LEU A 51 -19.93 -1.30 15.52
CA LEU A 51 -18.56 -1.75 15.36
C LEU A 51 -18.50 -3.25 15.61
N LEU A 52 -18.06 -3.99 14.59
CA LEU A 52 -17.77 -5.41 14.65
C LEU A 52 -16.25 -5.59 14.70
N ILE A 53 -15.75 -6.19 15.78
CA ILE A 53 -14.36 -6.62 15.93
C ILE A 53 -14.35 -8.15 15.93
N TYR A 54 -13.67 -8.76 14.98
CA TYR A 54 -13.52 -10.21 14.89
C TYR A 54 -12.04 -10.59 14.94
N THR A 55 -11.69 -11.50 15.85
CA THR A 55 -10.33 -12.06 15.93
C THR A 55 -10.29 -13.43 15.25
N ASP A 56 -9.50 -13.56 14.17
CA ASP A 56 -9.39 -14.81 13.44
C ASP A 56 -8.48 -15.84 14.14
N GLU A 57 -8.42 -17.07 13.62
CA GLU A 57 -7.59 -18.17 14.14
C GLU A 57 -6.08 -17.87 14.14
N ARG A 58 -5.64 -16.85 13.39
CA ARG A 58 -4.25 -16.38 13.36
C ARG A 58 -4.03 -15.19 14.30
N HIS A 59 -4.97 -14.91 15.19
CA HIS A 59 -4.99 -13.77 16.11
C HIS A 59 -4.93 -12.41 15.41
N ARG A 60 -5.47 -12.30 14.18
CA ARG A 60 -5.61 -11.00 13.50
C ARG A 60 -6.97 -10.42 13.78
N GLU A 61 -6.99 -9.15 14.18
CA GLU A 61 -8.22 -8.37 14.34
C GLU A 61 -8.73 -7.87 12.99
N HIS A 62 -10.01 -8.10 12.73
CA HIS A 62 -10.75 -7.53 11.61
C HIS A 62 -11.78 -6.56 12.17
N LYS A 63 -11.61 -5.27 11.87
CA LYS A 63 -12.49 -4.19 12.34
C LYS A 63 -13.42 -3.77 11.22
N ILE A 64 -14.71 -4.00 11.40
CA ILE A 64 -15.75 -3.72 10.41
C ILE A 64 -16.77 -2.78 11.03
N ILE A 65 -16.95 -1.61 10.42
CA ILE A 65 -18.04 -0.69 10.72
C ILE A 65 -19.25 -1.13 9.90
N ILE A 66 -20.37 -1.38 10.57
CA ILE A 66 -21.65 -1.66 9.91
C ILE A 66 -22.54 -0.44 10.09
N GLU A 67 -23.06 0.07 8.98
CA GLU A 67 -23.94 1.24 8.99
C GLU A 67 -25.27 0.88 8.34
N TYR A 68 -26.34 1.19 9.04
CA TYR A 68 -27.68 1.09 8.51
C TYR A 68 -28.08 2.46 7.97
N ASP A 69 -27.98 2.63 6.66
CA ASP A 69 -28.39 3.87 6.02
C ASP A 69 -29.92 3.90 5.88
N GLY A 70 -30.54 4.44 6.92
CA GLY A 70 -31.97 4.70 6.98
C GLY A 70 -32.33 5.87 6.07
N PHE A 71 -32.99 5.58 4.95
CA PHE A 71 -33.45 6.53 3.92
C PHE A 71 -34.12 7.83 4.39
N ARG A 72 -34.60 7.93 5.65
CA ARG A 72 -35.42 9.04 6.14
C ARG A 72 -34.61 10.26 6.60
N GLU A 73 -33.30 10.15 6.80
CA GLU A 73 -32.51 11.23 7.42
C GLU A 73 -31.49 11.88 6.46
N HIS A 74 -31.38 11.40 5.21
CA HIS A 74 -30.32 11.83 4.27
C HIS A 74 -30.77 12.27 2.86
N PHE A 75 -32.04 12.13 2.48
CA PHE A 75 -32.49 12.46 1.11
C PHE A 75 -33.63 13.49 1.12
N LYS A 76 -33.47 14.59 0.37
CA LYS A 76 -34.51 15.61 0.18
C LYS A 76 -35.62 15.15 -0.78
N ASP A 77 -35.28 14.29 -1.75
CA ASP A 77 -36.17 13.86 -2.82
C ASP A 77 -36.15 12.32 -2.92
N VAL A 78 -37.21 11.70 -2.41
CA VAL A 78 -37.31 10.24 -2.17
C VAL A 78 -37.75 9.47 -3.43
N ASP A 79 -38.29 10.15 -4.43
CA ASP A 79 -39.04 9.52 -5.53
C ASP A 79 -38.15 8.99 -6.68
N GLU A 80 -36.87 9.38 -6.74
CA GLU A 80 -35.98 9.00 -7.86
C GLU A 80 -34.92 7.95 -7.47
N ILE A 81 -34.86 7.51 -6.21
CA ILE A 81 -33.79 6.62 -5.73
C ILE A 81 -34.20 5.14 -5.80
N ASN A 82 -33.41 4.33 -6.48
CA ASN A 82 -33.58 2.89 -6.66
C ASN A 82 -32.28 2.12 -6.36
N GLU A 83 -32.33 0.79 -6.48
CA GLU A 83 -31.20 -0.12 -6.22
C GLU A 83 -29.95 0.15 -7.08
N PHE A 84 -30.08 0.92 -8.17
CA PHE A 84 -29.00 1.20 -9.12
C PHE A 84 -28.35 2.58 -8.95
N ASN A 85 -28.99 3.52 -8.24
CA ASN A 85 -28.49 4.90 -8.12
C ASN A 85 -28.30 5.40 -6.68
N TYR A 86 -28.61 4.59 -5.66
CA TYR A 86 -28.49 5.00 -4.26
C TYR A 86 -27.06 5.42 -3.85
N GLU A 87 -26.03 4.91 -4.55
CA GLU A 87 -24.63 5.29 -4.32
C GLU A 87 -24.32 6.74 -4.76
N ASP A 88 -25.07 7.29 -5.72
CA ASP A 88 -24.86 8.64 -6.25
C ASP A 88 -25.39 9.75 -5.32
N TYR A 89 -26.16 9.39 -4.28
CA TYR A 89 -26.74 10.34 -3.35
C TYR A 89 -25.92 10.50 -2.05
N TYR A 90 -24.75 9.86 -1.94
CA TYR A 90 -23.86 10.12 -0.82
C TYR A 90 -23.25 11.52 -0.92
N THR A 91 -23.41 12.33 0.14
CA THR A 91 -22.72 13.62 0.23
C THR A 91 -21.21 13.42 0.29
N ASP A 92 -20.44 14.42 -0.16
CA ASP A 92 -18.98 14.43 -0.02
C ASP A 92 -18.54 14.20 1.45
N ALA A 93 -19.36 14.64 2.41
CA ALA A 93 -19.13 14.40 3.83
C ALA A 93 -19.20 12.91 4.22
N HIS A 94 -20.14 12.14 3.63
CA HIS A 94 -20.25 10.70 3.86
C HIS A 94 -19.07 9.94 3.25
N VAL A 95 -18.63 10.34 2.05
CA VAL A 95 -17.44 9.76 1.40
C VAL A 95 -16.18 10.08 2.21
N TYR A 96 -16.01 11.35 2.60
CA TYR A 96 -14.88 11.79 3.42
C TYR A 96 -14.80 11.03 4.75
N ARG A 97 -15.93 10.93 5.48
CA ARG A 97 -16.00 10.18 6.74
C ARG A 97 -15.57 8.72 6.57
N GLN A 98 -16.05 8.06 5.53
CA GLN A 98 -15.66 6.69 5.22
C GLN A 98 -14.15 6.60 4.93
N LYS A 99 -13.59 7.48 4.11
CA LYS A 99 -12.15 7.47 3.79
C LYS A 99 -11.26 7.74 4.99
N VAL A 100 -11.67 8.63 5.89
CA VAL A 100 -10.98 8.85 7.16
C VAL A 100 -10.96 7.55 7.97
N LEU A 101 -12.11 6.93 8.19
CA LEU A 101 -12.19 5.73 9.02
C LEU A 101 -11.51 4.50 8.37
N GLU A 102 -11.56 4.36 7.04
CA GLU A 102 -10.78 3.36 6.29
C GLU A 102 -9.27 3.56 6.48
N SER A 103 -8.79 4.80 6.58
CA SER A 103 -7.37 5.09 6.80
C SER A 103 -6.86 4.62 8.17
N TYR A 104 -7.75 4.52 9.17
CA TYR A 104 -7.46 3.91 10.47
C TYR A 104 -7.64 2.37 10.50
N GLY A 105 -7.89 1.74 9.33
CA GLY A 105 -7.96 0.29 9.18
C GLY A 105 -9.35 -0.33 9.36
N TYR A 106 -10.40 0.48 9.42
CA TYR A 106 -11.78 -0.02 9.52
C TYR A 106 -12.35 -0.31 8.13
N LYS A 107 -12.94 -1.49 7.95
CA LYS A 107 -13.71 -1.83 6.74
C LYS A 107 -15.15 -1.37 6.90
N PHE A 108 -15.82 -1.03 5.81
CA PHE A 108 -17.23 -0.62 5.83
C PHE A 108 -18.16 -1.68 5.27
N LEU A 109 -19.27 -1.89 5.96
CA LEU A 109 -20.42 -2.65 5.49
C LEU A 109 -21.67 -1.78 5.60
N ARG A 110 -22.05 -1.13 4.50
CA ARG A 110 -23.30 -0.36 4.45
C ARG A 110 -24.49 -1.25 4.09
N ILE A 111 -25.51 -1.25 4.92
CA ILE A 111 -26.76 -1.96 4.72
C ILE A 111 -27.91 -0.97 4.61
N ASN A 112 -28.85 -1.24 3.72
CA ASN A 112 -30.09 -0.49 3.57
C ASN A 112 -31.20 -1.46 3.15
N LYS A 113 -32.46 -1.02 3.17
CA LYS A 113 -33.62 -1.87 2.86
C LYS A 113 -33.58 -2.51 1.46
N PHE A 114 -32.85 -1.94 0.50
CA PHE A 114 -32.75 -2.45 -0.87
C PHE A 114 -31.64 -3.47 -1.00
N ASN A 115 -30.46 -3.19 -0.44
CA ASN A 115 -29.27 -4.01 -0.62
C ASN A 115 -29.22 -5.26 0.28
N VAL A 116 -30.05 -5.32 1.33
CA VAL A 116 -30.20 -6.53 2.15
C VAL A 116 -31.14 -7.55 1.52
N GLY A 117 -32.05 -7.10 0.66
CA GLY A 117 -33.06 -7.93 -0.02
C GLY A 117 -34.01 -8.64 0.93
N ASP A 118 -34.67 -9.68 0.43
CA ASP A 118 -35.69 -10.46 1.17
C ASP A 118 -35.11 -11.37 2.26
N ASN A 119 -33.80 -11.65 2.22
CA ASN A 119 -33.11 -12.46 3.22
C ASN A 119 -31.91 -11.71 3.84
N PRO A 120 -32.16 -10.77 4.77
CA PRO A 120 -31.11 -9.96 5.36
C PRO A 120 -30.03 -10.78 6.07
N VAL A 121 -30.41 -11.90 6.71
CA VAL A 121 -29.47 -12.77 7.44
C VAL A 121 -28.44 -13.36 6.49
N SER A 122 -28.88 -13.97 5.38
CA SER A 122 -27.97 -14.55 4.39
C SER A 122 -27.11 -13.48 3.72
N THR A 123 -27.70 -12.33 3.39
CA THR A 123 -26.99 -11.23 2.73
C THR A 123 -25.88 -10.65 3.62
N ILE A 124 -26.15 -10.44 4.91
CA ILE A 124 -25.14 -9.95 5.85
C ILE A 124 -24.01 -10.98 6.01
N ASP A 125 -24.35 -12.26 6.17
CA ASP A 125 -23.39 -13.36 6.30
C ASP A 125 -22.41 -13.42 5.12
N GLU A 126 -22.94 -13.39 3.90
CA GLU A 126 -22.13 -13.40 2.69
C GLU A 126 -21.23 -12.17 2.56
N ARG A 127 -21.78 -10.98 2.83
CA ARG A 127 -21.02 -9.72 2.68
C ARG A 127 -19.90 -9.62 3.70
N ILE A 128 -20.11 -10.05 4.94
CA ILE A 128 -19.04 -10.17 5.94
C ILE A 128 -17.98 -11.17 5.45
N GLY A 129 -18.40 -12.33 4.96
CA GLY A 129 -17.49 -13.33 4.40
C GLY A 129 -16.62 -12.78 3.26
N ARG A 130 -17.18 -11.98 2.35
CA ARG A 130 -16.43 -11.30 1.28
C ARG A 130 -15.43 -10.27 1.82
N LEU A 131 -15.82 -9.47 2.81
CA LEU A 131 -14.93 -8.50 3.46
C LEU A 131 -13.74 -9.16 4.15
N LEU A 132 -13.94 -10.35 4.72
CA LEU A 132 -12.87 -11.11 5.39
C LEU A 132 -11.97 -11.85 4.40
N LYS A 133 -12.52 -12.37 3.29
CA LYS A 133 -11.76 -13.06 2.23
C LYS A 133 -10.87 -12.15 1.39
N ASN A 134 -11.20 -10.86 1.31
CA ASN A 134 -10.38 -9.85 0.63
C ASN A 134 -9.63 -8.98 1.65
N PRO A 135 -8.56 -9.48 2.30
CA PRO A 135 -7.69 -8.64 3.12
C PRO A 135 -6.97 -7.56 2.28
N GLU A 136 -6.91 -7.73 0.96
CA GLU A 136 -6.19 -6.85 0.03
C GLU A 136 -6.91 -5.54 -0.35
N ASN A 137 -8.09 -5.28 0.24
CA ASN A 137 -8.67 -3.93 0.23
C ASN A 137 -8.04 -3.01 1.29
N ALA A 138 -6.94 -3.41 1.93
CA ALA A 138 -5.92 -2.45 2.32
C ALA A 138 -5.30 -1.92 1.02
N ASN A 139 -5.74 -0.73 0.56
CA ASN A 139 -5.24 0.01 -0.61
C ASN A 139 -4.01 -0.68 -1.26
N SER A 140 -4.21 -1.46 -2.32
CA SER A 140 -3.10 -2.12 -3.06
C SER A 140 -1.97 -1.13 -3.34
N LEU A 141 -2.32 0.14 -3.56
CA LEU A 141 -1.38 1.26 -3.64
C LEU A 141 -0.50 1.45 -2.39
N LEU A 142 -1.07 1.46 -1.18
CA LEU A 142 -0.32 1.59 0.08
C LEU A 142 0.61 0.40 0.29
N ALA A 143 0.14 -0.83 0.04
CA ALA A 143 0.97 -2.03 0.12
C ALA A 143 2.15 -1.94 -0.87
N ASN A 144 1.89 -1.57 -2.12
CA ASN A 144 2.93 -1.36 -3.15
C ASN A 144 3.91 -0.25 -2.77
N ILE A 145 3.44 0.83 -2.12
CA ILE A 145 4.28 1.92 -1.63
C ILE A 145 5.19 1.41 -0.51
N HIS A 146 4.65 0.68 0.46
CA HIS A 146 5.45 0.10 1.56
C HIS A 146 6.50 -0.88 1.04
N GLU A 147 6.12 -1.80 0.16
CA GLU A 147 7.06 -2.73 -0.50
C GLU A 147 8.15 -1.97 -1.27
N THR A 148 7.77 -0.89 -1.98
CA THR A 148 8.71 -0.05 -2.69
C THR A 148 9.70 0.67 -1.76
N ILE A 149 9.23 1.18 -0.62
CA ILE A 149 10.07 1.85 0.39
C ILE A 149 11.04 0.85 1.02
N GLU A 150 10.54 -0.31 1.47
CA GLU A 150 11.37 -1.37 2.04
C GLU A 150 12.41 -1.85 1.04
N GLY A 151 12.01 -2.07 -0.21
CA GLY A 151 12.90 -2.42 -1.32
C GLY A 151 13.98 -1.36 -1.59
N LEU A 152 13.68 -0.07 -1.44
CA LEU A 152 14.67 1.00 -1.58
C LEU A 152 15.64 1.04 -0.39
N GLN A 153 15.16 0.76 0.83
CA GLN A 153 15.97 0.74 2.05
C GLN A 153 16.91 -0.48 2.09
N ASN A 154 16.42 -1.65 1.70
CA ASN A 154 17.19 -2.91 1.70
C ASN A 154 18.07 -3.07 0.43
N GLY A 155 17.84 -2.25 -0.60
CA GLY A 155 18.62 -2.23 -1.84
C GLY A 155 18.14 -3.17 -2.94
N GLU A 156 16.97 -3.80 -2.78
CA GLU A 156 16.32 -4.63 -3.79
C GLU A 156 15.69 -3.82 -4.93
N MET A 157 15.39 -2.54 -4.67
CA MET A 157 14.84 -1.57 -5.61
C MET A 157 15.77 -0.38 -5.78
N LYS A 158 15.72 0.28 -6.95
CA LYS A 158 16.61 1.38 -7.30
C LYS A 158 15.95 2.33 -8.31
N GLU A 159 16.08 3.65 -8.07
CA GLU A 159 15.67 4.67 -9.05
C GLU A 159 16.67 4.75 -10.21
N CYS A 160 16.16 4.72 -11.44
CA CYS A 160 16.94 5.02 -12.63
C CYS A 160 17.06 6.55 -12.81
N PRO A 161 18.26 7.14 -12.81
CA PRO A 161 18.41 8.60 -12.93
C PRO A 161 17.92 9.19 -14.26
N LYS A 162 17.62 8.35 -15.26
CA LYS A 162 17.26 8.77 -16.62
C LYS A 162 15.75 8.79 -16.85
N CYS A 163 15.05 7.68 -16.57
CA CYS A 163 13.59 7.63 -16.68
C CYS A 163 12.87 8.00 -15.38
N LYS A 164 13.58 8.16 -14.26
CA LYS A 164 13.03 8.49 -12.93
C LYS A 164 12.10 7.45 -12.33
N GLU A 165 12.03 6.27 -12.93
CA GLU A 165 11.28 5.14 -12.38
C GLU A 165 12.13 4.37 -11.35
N VAL A 166 11.46 3.94 -10.27
CA VAL A 166 11.99 2.94 -9.33
C VAL A 166 11.75 1.56 -9.93
N LYS A 167 12.82 0.77 -10.06
CA LYS A 167 12.76 -0.59 -10.62
C LYS A 167 13.53 -1.58 -9.74
N PRO A 168 13.20 -2.88 -9.81
CA PRO A 168 13.98 -3.93 -9.18
C PRO A 168 15.46 -3.90 -9.59
N LEU A 169 16.37 -4.21 -8.68
CA LEU A 169 17.82 -4.18 -8.88
C LEU A 169 18.27 -5.06 -10.07
N LYS A 170 17.54 -6.17 -10.33
CA LYS A 170 17.75 -7.04 -11.50
C LYS A 170 17.69 -6.29 -12.84
N ASP A 171 16.87 -5.23 -12.93
CA ASP A 171 16.76 -4.42 -14.15
C ASP A 171 17.95 -3.48 -14.35
N PHE A 172 18.89 -3.45 -13.41
CA PHE A 172 20.16 -2.76 -13.53
C PHE A 172 21.32 -3.73 -13.80
N LYS A 173 21.08 -5.04 -13.93
CA LYS A 173 22.14 -6.04 -14.10
C LYS A 173 22.96 -5.76 -15.37
N ASP A 174 24.28 -5.82 -15.22
CA ASP A 174 25.27 -5.53 -16.27
C ASP A 174 26.53 -6.38 -16.04
N SER A 175 26.64 -7.47 -16.77
CA SER A 175 27.78 -8.40 -16.72
C SER A 175 29.10 -7.76 -17.17
N SER A 176 29.05 -6.65 -17.90
CA SER A 176 30.27 -5.92 -18.32
C SER A 176 30.88 -5.07 -17.19
N LEU A 177 30.16 -4.88 -16.09
CA LEU A 177 30.63 -4.13 -14.93
C LEU A 177 31.13 -5.09 -13.84
N ILE A 178 32.21 -4.71 -13.17
CA ILE A 178 32.80 -5.47 -12.04
C ILE A 178 31.78 -5.79 -10.95
N ARG A 179 30.79 -4.92 -10.75
CA ARG A 179 29.77 -5.06 -9.70
C ARG A 179 28.54 -5.85 -10.16
N GLY A 180 28.46 -6.19 -11.44
CA GLY A 180 27.30 -6.84 -12.01
C GLY A 180 26.05 -5.96 -12.13
N TYR A 181 26.07 -4.69 -11.68
CA TYR A 181 24.93 -3.78 -11.74
C TYR A 181 25.33 -2.34 -12.14
N GLY A 182 24.56 -1.74 -13.04
CA GLY A 182 24.76 -0.42 -13.63
C GLY A 182 24.02 0.72 -12.94
N ARG A 183 24.27 1.95 -13.42
CA ARG A 183 23.62 3.18 -12.93
C ARG A 183 22.23 3.40 -13.52
N PHE A 184 22.02 2.99 -14.76
CA PHE A 184 20.76 3.13 -15.49
C PHE A 184 20.10 1.75 -15.65
N CYS A 185 18.78 1.71 -15.71
CA CYS A 185 18.06 0.47 -16.00
C CYS A 185 18.38 -0.02 -17.42
N LYS A 186 18.15 -1.31 -17.67
CA LYS A 186 18.36 -1.99 -18.95
C LYS A 186 17.68 -1.25 -20.11
N ASP A 187 16.47 -0.73 -19.89
CA ASP A 187 15.68 -0.01 -20.91
C ASP A 187 16.33 1.34 -21.24
N CYS A 188 16.85 2.03 -20.24
CA CYS A 188 17.52 3.32 -20.40
C CYS A 188 18.96 3.20 -20.93
N LYS A 189 19.51 1.99 -20.93
CA LYS A 189 20.88 1.70 -21.30
C LYS A 189 20.98 1.67 -22.83
N GLY A 190 21.83 2.53 -23.40
CA GLY A 190 21.99 2.63 -24.86
C GLY A 190 21.08 3.63 -25.57
N ILE A 191 20.08 4.23 -24.91
CA ILE A 191 19.23 5.28 -25.50
C ILE A 191 20.00 6.63 -25.46
N GLY A 192 21.01 6.81 -26.28
CA GLY A 192 21.78 8.04 -26.33
C GLY A 192 22.41 8.19 -27.70
N THR A 193 21.63 8.75 -28.63
CA THR A 193 21.95 8.99 -30.06
C THR A 193 22.42 7.75 -30.82
N HIS A 194 21.73 7.43 -31.92
CA HIS A 194 22.24 6.47 -32.90
C HIS A 194 23.67 6.84 -33.33
N ARG A 195 24.66 6.16 -32.76
CA ARG A 195 25.94 5.92 -33.40
C ARG A 195 26.08 4.42 -33.46
N THR A 196 26.01 3.89 -34.66
CA THR A 196 26.47 2.54 -35.03
C THR A 196 27.91 2.43 -34.57
N VAL A 197 28.13 1.92 -33.36
CA VAL A 197 29.45 1.51 -32.88
C VAL A 197 29.44 0.00 -32.88
N THR A 198 30.11 -0.57 -33.87
CA THR A 198 30.58 -1.96 -33.87
C THR A 198 31.26 -2.22 -32.52
N SER A 199 30.61 -3.04 -31.69
CA SER A 199 31.01 -3.29 -30.32
C SER A 199 32.19 -4.25 -30.27
N ILE A 200 33.40 -3.71 -30.23
CA ILE A 200 34.53 -4.47 -29.69
C ILE A 200 34.32 -4.56 -28.16
N PRO A 201 34.30 -5.76 -27.56
CA PRO A 201 34.15 -5.90 -26.12
C PRO A 201 35.31 -5.19 -25.42
N LYS A 202 34.98 -4.22 -24.56
CA LYS A 202 35.94 -3.50 -23.74
C LYS A 202 36.54 -4.48 -22.73
N PRO A 203 37.88 -4.60 -22.61
CA PRO A 203 38.49 -5.51 -21.66
C PRO A 203 38.04 -5.20 -20.23
N ALA A 204 37.88 -6.26 -19.44
CA ALA A 204 37.47 -6.16 -18.05
C ALA A 204 38.43 -5.20 -17.29
N PRO A 205 37.91 -4.34 -16.39
CA PRO A 205 38.78 -3.37 -15.73
C PRO A 205 39.73 -4.08 -14.76
N GLU A 206 41.03 -3.87 -14.94
CA GLU A 206 42.05 -4.46 -14.07
C GLU A 206 41.99 -3.88 -12.65
N LEU A 207 41.89 -4.78 -11.66
CA LEU A 207 42.02 -4.44 -10.25
C LEU A 207 43.49 -4.19 -9.93
N THR A 208 43.77 -3.08 -9.26
CA THR A 208 45.13 -2.72 -8.85
C THR A 208 45.36 -3.16 -7.40
N ASN A 209 46.64 -3.27 -7.00
CA ASN A 209 46.99 -3.53 -5.60
C ASN A 209 46.75 -2.34 -4.66
N LEU A 210 46.32 -1.19 -5.19
CA LEU A 210 46.08 0.02 -4.41
C LEU A 210 44.78 -0.06 -3.61
N THR A 211 44.85 0.45 -2.39
CA THR A 211 43.75 0.48 -1.43
C THR A 211 43.14 1.89 -1.36
N CYS A 212 41.81 1.96 -1.36
CA CYS A 212 41.07 3.21 -1.27
C CYS A 212 41.22 3.82 0.13
N PRO A 213 41.65 5.08 0.25
CA PRO A 213 41.86 5.73 1.56
C PRO A 213 40.57 6.01 2.32
N ARG A 214 39.39 5.86 1.69
CA ARG A 214 38.09 6.15 2.32
C ARG A 214 37.37 4.93 2.88
N CYS A 215 37.60 3.74 2.32
CA CYS A 215 36.83 2.55 2.69
C CYS A 215 37.64 1.24 2.59
N ASN A 216 38.96 1.34 2.46
CA ASN A 216 39.90 0.23 2.38
C ASN A 216 39.64 -0.82 1.30
N SER A 217 38.79 -0.50 0.31
CA SER A 217 38.51 -1.39 -0.82
C SER A 217 39.54 -1.19 -1.93
N LYS A 218 39.74 -2.20 -2.79
CA LYS A 218 40.65 -2.11 -3.93
C LYS A 218 40.32 -0.95 -4.88
N MET A 219 41.33 -0.40 -5.54
CA MET A 219 41.17 0.64 -6.55
C MET A 219 41.35 0.08 -7.97
N ILE A 220 40.74 0.75 -8.94
CA ILE A 220 40.75 0.38 -10.36
C ILE A 220 41.25 1.56 -11.16
N LEU A 221 42.09 1.31 -12.17
CA LEU A 221 42.54 2.34 -13.11
C LEU A 221 41.38 2.76 -14.03
N ARG A 222 40.99 4.04 -13.99
CA ARG A 222 39.91 4.62 -14.80
C ARG A 222 40.46 5.75 -15.66
N ARG A 223 39.73 6.07 -16.73
CA ARG A 223 40.02 7.23 -17.60
C ARG A 223 38.92 8.27 -17.45
N GLY A 224 39.29 9.47 -17.02
CA GLY A 224 38.41 10.62 -16.90
C GLY A 224 38.76 11.72 -17.90
N LYS A 225 38.09 12.87 -17.79
CA LYS A 225 38.34 14.04 -18.66
C LYS A 225 39.78 14.56 -18.58
N PHE A 226 40.39 14.46 -17.41
CA PHE A 226 41.75 14.98 -17.12
C PHE A 226 42.85 13.89 -17.17
N GLY A 227 42.57 12.75 -17.79
CA GLY A 227 43.53 11.65 -17.88
C GLY A 227 43.16 10.45 -17.01
N ARG A 228 44.16 9.60 -16.73
CA ARG A 228 43.98 8.38 -15.94
C ARG A 228 43.98 8.71 -14.44
N PHE A 229 43.16 8.00 -13.67
CA PHE A 229 43.08 8.12 -12.21
C PHE A 229 42.70 6.77 -11.60
N TYR A 230 43.06 6.55 -10.34
CA TYR A 230 42.58 5.40 -9.58
C TYR A 230 41.24 5.74 -8.93
N GLY A 231 40.21 4.94 -9.21
CA GLY A 231 38.88 5.06 -8.60
C GLY A 231 38.56 3.86 -7.71
N CYS A 232 37.89 4.08 -6.59
CA CYS A 232 37.47 3.01 -5.69
C CYS A 232 36.57 1.98 -6.40
N SER A 233 36.82 0.68 -6.20
CA SER A 233 35.92 -0.41 -6.64
C SER A 233 34.51 -0.27 -6.03
N ARG A 234 34.47 0.35 -4.84
CA ARG A 234 33.42 1.11 -4.16
C ARG A 234 32.39 1.94 -4.93
N PHE A 235 32.71 2.46 -6.12
CA PHE A 235 31.91 3.52 -6.76
C PHE A 235 30.58 2.99 -7.36
N PRO A 236 29.39 3.55 -7.04
CA PRO A 236 29.16 4.91 -6.54
C PRO A 236 29.10 5.08 -5.02
N TYR A 237 28.97 4.01 -4.25
CA TYR A 237 28.86 4.01 -2.78
C TYR A 237 30.09 4.59 -2.07
N CYS A 238 31.27 4.52 -2.70
CA CYS A 238 32.46 5.24 -2.27
C CYS A 238 33.07 6.00 -3.45
N ARG A 239 33.22 7.32 -3.29
CA ARG A 239 33.79 8.23 -4.29
C ARG A 239 35.28 8.52 -4.07
N GLY A 240 36.00 7.62 -3.39
CA GLY A 240 37.44 7.75 -3.19
C GLY A 240 38.19 7.68 -4.53
N THR A 241 39.08 8.64 -4.77
CA THR A 241 39.94 8.72 -5.96
C THR A 241 41.38 8.99 -5.54
N ARG A 242 42.34 8.61 -6.39
CA ARG A 242 43.76 8.99 -6.31
C ARG A 242 44.26 9.28 -7.71
N GLN A 243 45.19 10.22 -7.84
CA GLN A 243 45.89 10.43 -9.11
C GLN A 243 46.79 9.23 -9.42
N VAL A 244 47.03 8.99 -10.70
CA VAL A 244 48.01 7.99 -11.16
C VAL A 244 49.41 8.49 -10.86
#